data_AF-A5AVF6-F1
#
_entry.id   AF-A5AVF6-F1
#
_cell.length_a   1.000
_cell.length_b   1.000
_cell.length_c   1.000
_cell.angle_alpha   90.00
_cell.angle_beta   90.00
_cell.angle_gamma   90.00
#
_symmetry.space_group_name_H-M   'P 1'
#
loop_
_entity.id
_entity.type
_entity.pdbx_description
1 polymer ?
#
loop_
_entity_poly.entity_id
_entity_poly.type
_entity_poly.pdbx_seq_one_letter_code
_entity_poly.pdbx_strand_id
1 'polypeptide(L)'
;MEISRTRKMLGESLYPLVDQLEHEMAAKVTGMLLEMGQTEFLHLLESPEALKSKVAKAMDVLRNVAQQQANSPTEQLSSLSLNDSLVP
;
A
#
# COMPACT_ATOMS: atom_id res chain seq x y z
N MET A 1 12.74 -17.66 -10.79
CA MET A 1 11.64 -17.57 -9.80
C MET A 1 12.12 -17.25 -8.37
N GLU A 2 13.40 -16.93 -8.12
CA GLU A 2 13.91 -16.68 -6.75
C GLU A 2 13.57 -15.31 -6.16
N ILE A 3 13.46 -14.26 -6.98
CA ILE A 3 13.27 -12.87 -6.51
C ILE A 3 11.97 -12.69 -5.70
N SER A 4 10.93 -13.47 -6.01
CA SER A 4 9.65 -13.39 -5.30
C SER A 4 9.70 -13.99 -3.89
N ARG A 5 10.51 -15.03 -3.66
CA ARG A 5 10.63 -15.66 -2.34
C ARG A 5 11.42 -14.77 -1.39
N THR A 6 12.52 -14.19 -1.88
CA THR A 6 13.34 -13.25 -1.11
C THR A 6 12.49 -12.08 -0.63
N ARG A 7 11.77 -11.40 -1.53
CA ARG A 7 10.87 -10.29 -1.14
C ARG A 7 9.84 -10.68 -0.08
N LYS A 8 9.28 -11.89 -0.16
CA LYS A 8 8.32 -12.40 0.82
C LYS A 8 8.95 -12.53 2.22
N MET A 9 10.14 -13.11 2.30
CA MET A 9 10.87 -13.25 3.57
C MET A 9 11.34 -11.90 4.13
N LEU A 10 11.76 -10.97 3.27
CA LEU A 10 12.06 -9.60 3.72
C LEU A 10 10.80 -8.94 4.29
N GLY A 11 9.66 -9.07 3.63
CA GLY A 11 8.37 -8.55 4.13
C GLY A 11 8.01 -9.08 5.52
N GLU A 12 8.18 -10.38 5.74
CA GLU A 12 7.92 -11.03 7.05
C GLU A 12 8.85 -10.49 8.15
N SER A 13 10.09 -10.13 7.82
CA SER A 13 11.02 -9.48 8.77
C SER A 13 10.73 -7.98 8.98
N LEU A 14 10.27 -7.26 7.95
CA LEU A 14 9.97 -5.82 8.08
C LEU A 14 8.68 -5.56 8.82
N TYR A 15 7.67 -6.40 8.57
CA TYR A 15 6.33 -6.21 9.09
C TYR A 15 6.32 -5.86 10.58
N PRO A 16 6.98 -6.61 11.49
CA PRO A 16 6.99 -6.27 12.92
C PRO A 16 7.72 -4.95 13.25
N LEU A 17 8.64 -4.48 12.41
CA LEU A 17 9.31 -3.18 12.61
C LEU A 17 8.38 -2.03 12.24
N VAL A 18 7.65 -2.18 11.14
CA VAL A 18 6.64 -1.18 10.71
C VAL A 18 5.43 -1.22 11.63
N ASP A 19 4.99 -2.41 12.06
CA ASP A 19 3.85 -2.62 12.94
C ASP A 19 4.02 -1.93 14.30
N GLN A 20 5.24 -1.95 14.85
CA GLN A 20 5.58 -1.21 16.06
C GLN A 20 5.51 0.32 15.90
N LEU A 21 5.68 0.83 14.66
CA LEU A 21 5.60 2.25 14.36
C LEU A 21 4.17 2.66 13.99
N GLU A 22 3.50 1.88 13.15
CA GLU A 22 2.22 2.19 12.49
C GLU A 22 1.41 0.91 12.27
N HIS A 23 0.82 0.35 13.33
CA HIS A 23 0.04 -0.90 13.29
C HIS A 23 -1.13 -0.86 12.30
N GLU A 24 -1.85 0.27 12.21
CA GLU A 24 -3.05 0.42 11.37
C GLU A 24 -2.73 0.32 9.88
N MET A 25 -1.57 0.83 9.46
CA MET A 25 -1.15 0.88 8.05
C MET A 25 0.05 -0.02 7.76
N ALA A 26 0.48 -0.85 8.72
CA ALA A 26 1.70 -1.65 8.64
C ALA A 26 1.75 -2.52 7.37
N ALA A 27 0.66 -3.21 7.06
CA ALA A 27 0.55 -4.05 5.87
C ALA A 27 0.70 -3.25 4.57
N LYS A 28 0.06 -2.08 4.47
CA LYS A 28 0.11 -1.22 3.28
C LYS A 28 1.48 -0.56 3.11
N VAL A 29 2.04 -0.04 4.20
CA VAL A 29 3.38 0.59 4.22
C VAL A 29 4.44 -0.46 3.89
N THR A 30 4.38 -1.65 4.50
CA THR A 30 5.29 -2.77 4.20
C THR A 30 5.18 -3.20 2.74
N GLY A 31 3.96 -3.28 2.19
CA GLY A 31 3.74 -3.55 0.76
C GLY A 31 4.44 -2.55 -0.14
N MET A 32 4.28 -1.25 0.12
CA MET A 32 4.96 -0.19 -0.66
C MET A 32 6.48 -0.23 -0.51
N LEU A 33 7.00 -0.55 0.68
CA LEU A 33 8.44 -0.70 0.91
C LEU A 33 9.04 -1.87 0.13
N LEU A 34 8.27 -2.95 -0.05
CA LEU A 34 8.69 -4.12 -0.83
C LEU A 34 8.81 -3.85 -2.34
N GLU A 35 8.19 -2.77 -2.83
CA GLU A 35 8.31 -2.33 -4.23
C GLU A 35 9.66 -1.64 -4.52
N MET A 36 10.37 -1.14 -3.49
CA MET A 36 11.62 -0.38 -3.64
C MET A 36 12.85 -1.25 -3.99
N GLY A 37 12.74 -2.57 -3.85
CA GLY A 37 13.82 -3.53 -4.15
C GLY A 37 14.68 -3.93 -2.94
N GLN A 38 15.39 -5.05 -3.08
CA GLN A 38 16.11 -5.70 -1.97
C GLN A 38 17.23 -4.83 -1.38
N THR A 39 17.98 -4.13 -2.22
CA THR A 39 19.12 -3.30 -1.80
C THR A 39 18.68 -2.13 -0.92
N GLU A 40 17.60 -1.45 -1.32
CA GLU A 40 17.08 -0.31 -0.56
C GLU A 40 16.48 -0.77 0.76
N PHE A 41 15.81 -1.93 0.78
CA PHE A 41 15.29 -2.55 2.00
C PHE A 41 16.40 -2.92 3.01
N LEU A 42 17.49 -3.53 2.56
CA LEU A 42 18.63 -3.86 3.44
C LEU A 42 19.17 -2.61 4.13
N HIS A 43 19.30 -1.52 3.38
CA HIS A 43 19.67 -0.21 3.92
C HIS A 43 18.70 0.30 5.01
N LEU A 44 17.40 0.01 4.91
CA LEU A 44 16.42 0.39 5.93
C LEU A 44 16.55 -0.46 7.20
N LEU A 45 16.91 -1.74 7.07
CA LEU A 45 17.21 -2.60 8.22
C LEU A 45 18.47 -2.14 8.95
N GLU A 46 19.49 -1.71 8.20
CA GLU A 46 20.75 -1.21 8.77
C GLU A 46 20.63 0.22 9.32
N SER A 47 19.62 0.99 8.88
CA SER A 47 19.41 2.38 9.30
C SER A 47 17.98 2.63 9.81
N PRO A 48 17.75 2.67 11.13
CA PRO A 48 16.43 2.92 11.71
C PRO A 48 15.90 4.33 11.38
N GLU A 49 16.78 5.31 11.15
CA GLU A 49 16.38 6.64 10.68
C GLU A 49 15.82 6.60 9.26
N ALA A 50 16.46 5.85 8.37
CA ALA A 50 15.99 5.67 7.01
C ALA A 50 14.63 4.95 6.98
N LEU A 51 14.45 3.92 7.82
CA LEU A 51 13.18 3.23 7.97
C LEU A 51 12.06 4.19 8.38
N LYS A 52 12.26 4.99 9.45
CA LYS A 52 11.27 5.99 9.89
C LYS A 52 10.94 7.01 8.80
N SER A 53 11.96 7.53 8.11
CA SER A 53 11.76 8.50 7.03
C SER A 53 10.94 7.90 5.88
N LYS A 54 11.18 6.64 5.52
CA LYS A 54 10.42 5.96 4.48
C LYS A 54 9.01 5.59 4.91
N VAL A 55 8.81 5.14 6.16
CA VAL A 55 7.47 4.91 6.71
C VAL A 55 6.64 6.18 6.65
N ALA A 56 7.20 7.32 7.04
CA ALA A 56 6.52 8.63 6.94
C ALA A 56 6.15 9.00 5.50
N LYS A 57 7.05 8.79 4.53
CA LYS A 57 6.77 9.03 3.10
C LYS A 57 5.69 8.08 2.57
N ALA A 58 5.77 6.80 2.90
CA ALA A 58 4.78 5.80 2.50
C ALA A 58 3.40 6.14 3.07
N MET A 59 3.34 6.59 4.33
CA MET A 59 2.11 7.07 4.96
C MET A 59 1.49 8.25 4.21
N ASP A 60 2.30 9.24 3.83
CA ASP A 60 1.82 10.39 3.05
C ASP A 60 1.23 9.97 1.70
N VAL A 61 1.93 9.10 0.98
CA VAL A 61 1.44 8.52 -0.28
C VAL A 61 0.17 7.71 -0.05
N LEU A 62 0.11 6.87 0.97
CA LEU A 62 -1.10 6.09 1.28
C LEU A 62 -2.29 6.97 1.62
N ARG A 63 -2.07 8.11 2.31
CA ARG A 63 -3.12 9.07 2.61
C ARG A 63 -3.63 9.74 1.34
N ASN A 64 -2.72 10.14 0.44
CA ASN A 64 -3.08 10.67 -0.88
C ASN A 64 -3.83 9.63 -1.73
N VAL A 65 -3.38 8.38 -1.75
CA VAL A 65 -4.05 7.29 -2.47
C VAL A 65 -5.42 6.97 -1.85
N ALA A 66 -5.54 6.94 -0.52
CA ALA A 66 -6.81 6.71 0.16
C ALA A 66 -7.83 7.82 -0.16
N GLN A 67 -7.38 9.08 -0.24
CA GLN A 67 -8.21 10.20 -0.67
C GLN A 67 -8.63 10.06 -2.14
N GLN A 68 -7.77 9.54 -3.01
CA GLN A 68 -8.10 9.28 -4.42
C GLN A 68 -9.03 8.07 -4.59
N GLN A 69 -8.87 7.03 -3.77
CA GLN A 69 -9.69 5.80 -3.82
C GLN A 69 -11.11 6.03 -3.30
N ALA A 70 -11.31 6.98 -2.38
CA ALA A 70 -12.64 7.43 -1.96
C ALA A 70 -13.40 8.19 -3.07
N ASN A 71 -12.73 8.57 -4.16
CA ASN A 71 -13.33 9.21 -5.33
C ASN A 71 -13.33 8.30 -6.57
N SER A 72 -13.29 6.97 -6.39
CA SER A 72 -13.36 6.01 -7.51
C SER A 72 -14.67 6.21 -8.31
N PRO A 73 -14.64 6.60 -9.60
CA PRO A 73 -15.84 6.78 -10.45
C PRO A 73 -16.55 5.48 -10.82
N THR A 74 -16.28 4.36 -10.13
CA THR A 74 -16.80 3.04 -10.49
C THR A 74 -18.29 2.85 -10.15
N GLU A 75 -18.89 3.78 -9.41
CA GLU A 75 -20.35 3.80 -9.16
C GLU A 75 -21.15 4.54 -10.24
N GLN A 76 -20.51 5.19 -11.24
CA GLN A 76 -21.23 5.92 -12.29
C GLN A 76 -21.78 5.02 -13.42
N LEU A 77 -21.40 3.73 -13.46
CA LEU A 77 -21.91 2.77 -14.47
C LEU A 77 -23.24 2.11 -14.06
N SER A 78 -23.62 2.17 -12.78
CA SER A 78 -24.89 1.59 -12.29
C SER A 78 -26.08 2.55 -12.44
N SER A 79 -25.84 3.84 -12.74
CA SER A 79 -26.89 4.86 -12.89
C SER A 79 -27.44 5.01 -14.33
N LEU A 80 -26.96 4.23 -15.30
CA LEU A 80 -27.43 4.27 -16.69
C LEU A 80 -28.45 3.16 -17.05
N SER A 81 -28.85 2.33 -16.08
CA SER A 81 -29.76 1.21 -16.31
C SER A 81 -31.06 1.31 -15.51
N LEU A 82 -31.68 2.50 -15.50
CA LEU A 82 -33.08 2.63 -15.16
C LEU A 82 -33.69 3.66 -16.11
N ASN A 83 -34.81 3.29 -16.72
CA ASN A 83 -35.76 4.15 -17.42
C ASN A 83 -35.71 4.16 -18.95
N ASP A 84 -35.81 2.98 -19.58
CA ASP A 84 -36.54 2.89 -20.85
C ASP A 84 -37.71 1.90 -20.72
N SER A 85 -38.91 2.50 -20.67
CA SER A 85 -40.15 1.92 -21.19
C SER A 85 -40.92 0.92 -20.32
N LEU A 86 -41.54 1.45 -19.27
CA LEU A 86 -42.90 1.06 -18.91
C LEU A 86 -43.86 1.62 -19.98
N VAL A 87 -44.37 0.78 -20.88
CA VAL A 87 -45.75 0.88 -21.39
C VAL A 87 -46.26 -0.54 -21.69
N PRO A 88 -47.43 -0.95 -21.17
CA PRO A 88 -48.08 -2.22 -21.48
C PRO A 88 -48.61 -2.32 -22.92
#